data_AF-A0A8S1ATT9-F1
#
_entry.id   AF-A0A8S1ATT9-F1
#
_cell.length_a   1.000
_cell.length_b   1.000
_cell.length_c   1.000
_cell.angle_alpha   90.00
_cell.angle_beta   90.00
_cell.angle_gamma   90.00
#
_symmetry.space_group_name_H-M   'P 1'
#
loop_
_entity.id
_entity.type
_entity.pdbx_description
1 polymer ?
#
loop_
_entity_poly.entity_id
_entity_poly.type
_entity_poly.pdbx_seq_one_letter_code
_entity_poly.pdbx_strand_id
1 'polypeptide(L)'
;MDCSKTINSWELIRQHEYHLSLSDITEEDHESEFSGIFGESSLILRGMLCVVLEDIKLQLQCLKGYNNKIQTDIRDINLPDSLDELVELKEKISESTLLYAKLDADREYVYDVIQNTYWELREQSTFSYLKESVHRFVQNENDRCDLVKDKERNKIIRKNLAKQLRLQRCHFKVQLHDINGAVENLERTIDDAQPMFEVKGRYIDNWQVARTEQHSLKIANKENIPRLSINRFRQKYEHEEQVHCEILRLTTIQITEILSQIEVIMDKYDKDLENIELQIQIRKNKYYDMCNKKMDMEQMLEKRDATMKNWIKFKEDREIVRLYNEKMTNAAYIIQAWWRGLLVRLHLGPYAVKKEKKKKQKKIRI
;
A
#
# COMPACT_ATOMS: atom_id res chain seq x y z
N MET A 1 73.31 -28.37 24.64
CA MET A 1 74.24 -29.32 24.01
C MET A 1 74.91 -28.61 22.87
N ASP A 2 76.22 -28.54 22.99
CA ASP A 2 77.16 -27.70 22.26
C ASP A 2 77.21 -27.98 20.76
N CYS A 3 77.33 -26.91 19.97
CA CYS A 3 78.14 -26.87 18.74
C CYS A 3 78.15 -25.45 18.14
N SER A 4 78.59 -24.44 18.91
CA SER A 4 78.72 -23.05 18.42
C SER A 4 80.10 -22.44 18.65
N LYS A 5 81.17 -23.25 18.59
CA LYS A 5 82.56 -22.77 18.73
C LYS A 5 83.52 -23.51 17.80
N THR A 6 83.41 -23.26 16.49
CA THR A 6 84.49 -23.47 15.50
C THR A 6 84.24 -22.62 14.25
N ILE A 7 83.87 -21.37 14.45
CA ILE A 7 83.95 -20.32 13.43
C ILE A 7 85.01 -19.34 13.96
N ASN A 8 85.90 -18.85 13.09
CA ASN A 8 87.01 -17.91 13.35
C ASN A 8 88.44 -18.47 13.34
N SER A 9 88.78 -19.28 12.34
CA SER A 9 90.20 -19.44 11.94
C SER A 9 90.39 -19.18 10.45
N TRP A 10 89.47 -19.66 9.60
CA TRP A 10 89.55 -19.46 8.15
C TRP A 10 89.09 -18.08 7.65
N GLU A 11 88.28 -17.36 8.42
CA GLU A 11 87.79 -16.01 8.07
C GLU A 11 88.77 -14.91 8.49
N LEU A 12 89.58 -15.16 9.53
CA LEU A 12 90.71 -14.31 9.92
C LEU A 12 91.92 -14.45 8.97
N ILE A 13 92.14 -15.63 8.40
CA ILE A 13 93.20 -15.85 7.38
C ILE A 13 92.80 -15.21 6.04
N ARG A 14 91.51 -15.25 5.67
CA ARG A 14 91.00 -14.62 4.44
C ARG A 14 90.92 -13.09 4.49
N GLN A 15 90.78 -12.47 5.67
CA GLN A 15 90.86 -11.01 5.80
C GLN A 15 92.30 -10.46 5.85
N HIS A 16 93.28 -11.28 6.22
CA HIS A 16 94.70 -10.87 6.24
C HIS A 16 95.43 -11.06 4.90
N GLU A 17 94.95 -11.95 4.01
CA GLU A 17 95.54 -12.15 2.67
C GLU A 17 95.02 -11.17 1.60
N TYR A 18 93.92 -10.45 1.84
CA TYR A 18 93.40 -9.43 0.91
C TYR A 18 93.87 -7.99 1.21
N HIS A 19 94.69 -7.81 2.26
CA HIS A 19 95.29 -6.51 2.62
C HIS A 19 96.79 -6.39 2.27
N LEU A 20 97.36 -7.38 1.58
CA LEU A 20 98.75 -7.36 1.08
C LEU A 20 98.79 -7.66 -0.42
N SER A 21 98.13 -6.82 -1.21
CA SER A 21 98.55 -6.46 -2.57
C SER A 21 97.67 -5.32 -3.06
N LEU A 22 98.29 -4.32 -3.69
CA LEU A 22 97.63 -3.16 -4.31
C LEU A 22 97.19 -2.01 -3.37
N SER A 23 98.05 -1.58 -2.44
CA SER A 23 98.00 -0.21 -1.88
C SER A 23 99.32 0.57 -1.94
N ASP A 24 100.34 0.05 -2.62
CA ASP A 24 101.64 0.73 -2.76
C ASP A 24 102.07 0.80 -4.23
N ILE A 25 101.29 1.47 -5.09
CA ILE A 25 101.79 2.10 -6.31
C ILE A 25 100.93 3.36 -6.54
N THR A 26 100.98 4.30 -5.61
CA THR A 26 100.62 5.69 -5.90
C THR A 26 101.85 6.36 -6.49
N GLU A 27 101.66 6.80 -7.73
CA GLU A 27 102.47 7.70 -8.54
C GLU A 27 103.31 8.69 -7.71
N GLU A 28 104.51 8.28 -7.32
CA GLU A 28 105.62 9.17 -7.00
C GLU A 28 106.44 9.38 -8.27
N ASP A 29 106.33 10.59 -8.84
CA ASP A 29 107.42 11.43 -9.28
C ASP A 29 108.70 10.73 -9.79
N HIS A 30 108.58 9.99 -10.89
CA HIS A 30 109.73 9.59 -11.71
C HIS A 30 109.53 9.88 -13.21
N GLU A 31 108.71 10.87 -13.56
CA GLU A 31 108.63 11.38 -14.95
C GLU A 31 109.73 12.42 -15.29
N SER A 32 110.67 12.71 -14.38
CA SER A 32 111.67 13.78 -14.58
C SER A 32 113.14 13.35 -14.75
N GLU A 33 113.49 12.05 -14.76
CA GLU A 33 114.91 11.63 -14.92
C GLU A 33 115.21 10.65 -16.07
N PHE A 34 114.20 10.21 -16.85
CA PHE A 34 114.45 9.30 -17.98
C PHE A 34 114.49 9.97 -19.37
N SER A 35 114.19 11.27 -19.45
CA SER A 35 114.20 12.04 -20.71
C SER A 35 115.58 12.61 -21.08
N GLY A 36 116.61 12.44 -20.24
CA GLY A 36 117.93 13.09 -20.38
C GLY A 36 119.09 12.23 -20.88
N ILE A 37 118.94 10.90 -21.03
CA ILE A 37 120.08 9.98 -21.34
C ILE A 37 119.97 9.33 -22.74
N PHE A 38 119.04 9.80 -23.57
CA PHE A 38 118.69 9.18 -24.86
C PHE A 38 118.88 10.13 -26.07
N GLY A 39 119.95 10.93 -26.07
CA GLY A 39 120.27 11.84 -27.19
C GLY A 39 120.89 11.15 -28.40
N GLU A 40 121.79 10.19 -28.20
CA GLU A 40 122.50 9.50 -29.31
C GLU A 40 122.39 7.97 -29.22
N SER A 41 122.24 7.41 -28.01
CA SER A 41 121.95 5.98 -27.80
C SER A 41 120.48 5.60 -28.13
N SER A 42 119.59 6.59 -28.34
CA SER A 42 118.17 6.33 -28.61
C SER A 42 117.89 5.91 -30.03
N LEU A 43 118.66 6.37 -31.01
CA LEU A 43 118.45 5.96 -32.41
C LEU A 43 118.79 4.48 -32.61
N ILE A 44 119.82 3.99 -31.92
CA ILE A 44 120.20 2.58 -31.96
C ILE A 44 119.18 1.73 -31.20
N LEU A 45 118.81 2.11 -29.97
CA LEU A 45 117.81 1.38 -29.20
C LEU A 45 116.43 1.39 -29.88
N ARG A 46 116.07 2.50 -30.52
CA ARG A 46 114.84 2.66 -31.32
C ARG A 46 114.89 1.82 -32.59
N GLY A 47 116.01 1.80 -33.30
CA GLY A 47 116.21 0.92 -34.45
C GLY A 47 116.06 -0.55 -34.05
N MET A 48 116.67 -0.94 -32.92
CA MET A 48 116.54 -2.29 -32.38
C MET A 48 115.11 -2.61 -31.94
N LEU A 49 114.42 -1.69 -31.26
CA LEU A 49 113.01 -1.86 -30.86
C LEU A 49 112.08 -1.94 -32.08
N CYS A 50 112.28 -1.11 -33.11
CA CYS A 50 111.51 -1.19 -34.33
C CYS A 50 111.74 -2.51 -35.08
N VAL A 51 113.00 -2.98 -35.15
CA VAL A 51 113.32 -4.28 -35.76
C VAL A 51 112.70 -5.42 -34.97
N VAL A 52 112.72 -5.35 -33.63
CA VAL A 52 112.08 -6.35 -32.77
C VAL A 52 110.56 -6.33 -32.92
N LEU A 53 109.92 -5.16 -32.96
CA LEU A 53 108.47 -5.06 -33.19
C LEU A 53 108.08 -5.51 -34.60
N GLU A 54 108.93 -5.26 -35.59
CA GLU A 54 108.72 -5.71 -36.97
C GLU A 54 108.89 -7.23 -37.11
N ASP A 55 109.85 -7.83 -36.40
CA ASP A 55 110.00 -9.28 -36.30
C ASP A 55 108.82 -9.92 -35.54
N ILE A 56 108.40 -9.34 -34.41
CA ILE A 56 107.21 -9.81 -33.66
C ILE A 56 105.94 -9.71 -34.53
N LYS A 57 105.81 -8.64 -35.32
CA LYS A 57 104.70 -8.48 -36.28
C LYS A 57 104.71 -9.58 -37.33
N LEU A 58 105.87 -9.88 -37.92
CA LEU A 58 106.01 -10.96 -38.90
C LEU A 58 105.69 -12.33 -38.28
N GLN A 59 106.14 -12.57 -37.05
CA GLN A 59 105.84 -13.80 -36.32
C GLN A 59 104.34 -13.94 -36.01
N LEU A 60 103.65 -12.86 -35.61
CA LEU A 60 102.20 -12.86 -35.39
C LEU A 60 101.43 -13.10 -36.71
N GLN A 61 101.94 -12.61 -37.83
CA GLN A 61 101.35 -12.83 -39.16
C GLN A 61 101.55 -14.27 -39.65
N CYS A 62 102.71 -14.89 -39.36
CA CYS A 62 102.94 -16.31 -39.58
C CYS A 62 102.01 -17.18 -38.71
N LEU A 63 101.80 -16.81 -37.45
CA LEU A 63 100.87 -17.48 -36.54
C LEU A 63 99.41 -17.37 -37.03
N LYS A 64 99.01 -16.26 -37.65
CA LYS A 64 97.71 -16.12 -38.32
C LYS A 64 97.54 -17.14 -39.46
N GLY A 65 98.58 -17.34 -40.27
CA GLY A 65 98.59 -18.36 -41.32
C GLY A 65 98.45 -19.78 -40.79
N TYR A 66 99.08 -20.07 -39.64
CA TYR A 66 99.01 -21.39 -39.00
C TYR A 66 97.64 -21.64 -38.33
N ASN A 67 97.05 -20.64 -37.66
CA ASN A 67 95.75 -20.80 -37.00
C ASN A 67 94.60 -21.00 -37.99
N ASN A 68 94.65 -20.33 -39.15
CA ASN A 68 93.67 -20.55 -40.24
C ASN A 68 93.75 -21.98 -40.80
N LYS A 69 94.94 -22.59 -40.77
CA LYS A 69 95.16 -23.98 -41.18
C LYS A 69 94.59 -24.95 -40.15
N ILE A 70 94.79 -24.69 -38.86
CA ILE A 70 94.18 -25.48 -37.77
C ILE A 70 92.65 -25.36 -37.77
N GLN A 71 92.08 -24.18 -38.02
CA GLN A 71 90.62 -24.01 -38.12
C GLN A 71 89.98 -24.76 -39.30
N THR A 72 90.71 -24.93 -40.41
CA THR A 72 90.25 -25.75 -41.53
C THR A 72 90.31 -27.23 -41.18
N ASP A 73 91.39 -27.67 -40.53
CA ASP A 73 91.54 -29.06 -40.07
C ASP A 73 90.51 -29.48 -38.99
N ILE A 74 90.08 -28.58 -38.10
CA ILE A 74 89.06 -28.86 -37.07
C ILE A 74 87.65 -28.98 -37.66
N ARG A 75 87.35 -28.30 -38.77
CA ARG A 75 86.07 -28.42 -39.47
C ARG A 75 85.90 -29.76 -40.21
N ASP A 76 87.02 -30.45 -40.49
CA ASP A 76 87.06 -31.67 -41.28
C ASP A 76 87.08 -32.96 -40.44
N ILE A 77 86.94 -32.87 -39.10
CA ILE A 77 86.79 -34.04 -38.23
C ILE A 77 85.36 -34.57 -38.34
N ASN A 78 85.19 -35.69 -39.06
CA ASN A 78 83.92 -36.43 -39.20
C ASN A 78 83.32 -36.81 -37.83
N LEU A 79 82.09 -36.36 -37.54
CA LEU A 79 81.33 -36.76 -36.35
C LEU A 79 80.70 -38.16 -36.51
N PRO A 80 80.79 -39.05 -35.51
CA PRO A 80 80.02 -40.30 -35.45
C PRO A 80 78.53 -40.10 -35.06
N ASP A 81 77.65 -40.99 -35.55
CA ASP A 81 76.16 -40.90 -35.51
C ASP A 81 75.48 -41.26 -34.16
N SER A 82 76.18 -41.36 -33.02
CA SER A 82 75.59 -41.73 -31.71
C SER A 82 75.16 -40.49 -30.89
N LEU A 83 73.86 -40.40 -30.56
CA LEU A 83 73.22 -39.20 -29.99
C LEU A 83 73.71 -38.78 -28.58
N ASP A 84 74.18 -39.72 -27.75
CA ASP A 84 74.60 -39.44 -26.37
C ASP A 84 76.06 -38.97 -26.28
N GLU A 85 76.96 -39.40 -27.17
CA GLU A 85 78.33 -38.85 -27.27
C GLU A 85 78.32 -37.48 -27.98
N LEU A 86 77.28 -37.20 -28.76
CA LEU A 86 77.05 -35.95 -29.50
C LEU A 86 76.82 -34.73 -28.59
N VAL A 87 76.16 -34.86 -27.42
CA VAL A 87 75.89 -33.72 -26.53
C VAL A 87 77.17 -33.26 -25.82
N GLU A 88 77.95 -34.19 -25.30
CA GLU A 88 79.24 -33.91 -24.64
C GLU A 88 80.29 -33.41 -25.65
N LEU A 89 80.34 -33.98 -26.86
CA LEU A 89 81.21 -33.51 -27.93
C LEU A 89 80.78 -32.15 -28.47
N LYS A 90 79.48 -31.84 -28.54
CA LYS A 90 78.98 -30.55 -29.03
C LYS A 90 79.19 -29.42 -28.01
N GLU A 91 79.11 -29.69 -26.72
CA GLU A 91 79.55 -28.74 -25.67
C GLU A 91 81.06 -28.50 -25.74
N LYS A 92 81.89 -29.55 -25.90
CA LYS A 92 83.35 -29.41 -26.08
C LYS A 92 83.74 -28.72 -27.39
N ILE A 93 83.02 -28.97 -28.49
CA ILE A 93 83.21 -28.27 -29.77
C ILE A 93 82.78 -26.80 -29.63
N SER A 94 81.71 -26.51 -28.89
CA SER A 94 81.30 -25.13 -28.61
C SER A 94 82.32 -24.39 -27.73
N GLU A 95 82.91 -25.06 -26.75
CA GLU A 95 83.91 -24.46 -25.86
C GLU A 95 85.25 -24.26 -26.58
N SER A 96 85.68 -25.22 -27.40
CA SER A 96 86.88 -25.10 -28.24
C SER A 96 86.72 -24.05 -29.34
N THR A 97 85.57 -23.96 -30.01
CA THR A 97 85.31 -22.90 -31.00
C THR A 97 85.28 -21.50 -30.39
N LEU A 98 84.71 -21.34 -29.19
CA LEU A 98 84.79 -20.08 -28.43
C LEU A 98 86.23 -19.75 -28.00
N LEU A 99 87.03 -20.76 -27.63
CA LEU A 99 88.45 -20.59 -27.31
C LEU A 99 89.26 -20.12 -28.54
N TYR A 100 89.04 -20.71 -29.71
CA TYR A 100 89.71 -20.28 -30.95
C TYR A 100 89.28 -18.88 -31.39
N ALA A 101 87.99 -18.54 -31.28
CA ALA A 101 87.50 -17.20 -31.55
C ALA A 101 88.12 -16.17 -30.59
N LYS A 102 88.28 -16.52 -29.32
CA LYS A 102 88.99 -15.69 -28.34
C LYS A 102 90.46 -15.54 -28.70
N LEU A 103 91.17 -16.63 -29.01
CA LEU A 103 92.58 -16.59 -29.37
C LEU A 103 92.83 -15.78 -30.65
N ASP A 104 91.93 -15.85 -31.63
CA ASP A 104 92.00 -15.02 -32.84
C ASP A 104 91.77 -13.54 -32.52
N ALA A 105 90.80 -13.22 -31.65
CA ALA A 105 90.54 -11.86 -31.19
C ALA A 105 91.69 -11.30 -30.34
N ASP A 106 92.26 -12.09 -29.43
CA ASP A 106 93.41 -11.73 -28.61
C ASP A 106 94.64 -11.50 -29.50
N ARG A 107 94.85 -12.33 -30.53
CA ARG A 107 95.93 -12.13 -31.51
C ARG A 107 95.75 -10.88 -32.35
N GLU A 108 94.53 -10.61 -32.83
CA GLU A 108 94.22 -9.40 -33.60
C GLU A 108 94.41 -8.15 -32.74
N TYR A 109 93.97 -8.18 -31.47
CA TYR A 109 94.20 -7.12 -30.51
C TYR A 109 95.70 -6.88 -30.26
N VAL A 110 96.48 -7.94 -30.02
CA VAL A 110 97.94 -7.82 -29.83
C VAL A 110 98.63 -7.31 -31.09
N TYR A 111 98.21 -7.75 -32.27
CA TYR A 111 98.70 -7.25 -33.55
C TYR A 111 98.41 -5.75 -33.71
N ASP A 112 97.19 -5.31 -33.41
CA ASP A 112 96.80 -3.89 -33.49
C ASP A 112 97.58 -3.03 -32.48
N VAL A 113 97.79 -3.53 -31.25
CA VAL A 113 98.61 -2.86 -30.25
C VAL A 113 100.07 -2.74 -30.70
N ILE A 114 100.66 -3.81 -31.24
CA ILE A 114 102.05 -3.79 -31.71
C ILE A 114 102.20 -2.93 -32.97
N GLN A 115 101.22 -2.97 -33.87
CA GLN A 115 101.23 -2.18 -35.09
C GLN A 115 101.07 -0.69 -34.78
N ASN A 116 100.15 -0.31 -33.90
CA ASN A 116 99.95 1.09 -33.51
C ASN A 116 101.12 1.62 -32.69
N THR A 117 101.72 0.80 -31.82
CA THR A 117 102.94 1.19 -31.08
C THR A 117 104.15 1.31 -32.00
N TYR A 118 104.28 0.48 -33.03
CA TYR A 118 105.31 0.64 -34.07
C TYR A 118 105.16 1.97 -34.83
N TRP A 119 103.93 2.33 -35.22
CA TRP A 119 103.67 3.63 -35.85
C TRP A 119 103.98 4.80 -34.92
N GLU A 120 103.56 4.75 -33.65
CA GLU A 120 103.89 5.77 -32.65
C GLU A 120 105.40 5.90 -32.41
N LEU A 121 106.13 4.78 -32.33
CA LEU A 121 107.59 4.79 -32.19
C LEU A 121 108.29 5.36 -33.43
N ARG A 122 107.72 5.16 -34.62
CA ARG A 122 108.27 5.66 -35.89
C ARG A 122 108.03 7.15 -36.09
N GLU A 123 106.86 7.66 -35.71
CA GLU A 123 106.48 9.06 -35.95
C GLU A 123 106.74 9.99 -34.75
N GLN A 124 106.34 9.58 -33.54
CA GLN A 124 106.26 10.47 -32.37
C GLN A 124 107.26 10.12 -31.26
N SER A 125 107.95 8.97 -31.37
CA SER A 125 108.95 8.47 -30.41
C SER A 125 108.42 8.27 -28.98
N THR A 126 107.11 8.07 -28.84
CA THR A 126 106.39 7.82 -27.58
C THR A 126 105.72 6.44 -27.61
N PHE A 127 105.32 5.94 -26.44
CA PHE A 127 104.67 4.61 -26.26
C PHE A 127 103.28 4.72 -25.59
N SER A 128 102.56 5.82 -25.83
CA SER A 128 101.30 6.14 -25.14
C SER A 128 100.20 5.12 -25.40
N TYR A 129 100.07 4.63 -26.65
CA TYR A 129 99.08 3.62 -27.00
C TYR A 129 99.28 2.30 -26.25
N LEU A 130 100.54 1.90 -26.00
CA LEU A 130 100.82 0.72 -25.19
C LEU A 130 100.35 0.94 -23.75
N LYS A 131 100.67 2.09 -23.15
CA LYS A 131 100.25 2.44 -21.78
C LYS A 131 98.72 2.45 -21.64
N GLU A 132 98.00 3.04 -22.60
CA GLU A 132 96.54 3.07 -22.59
C GLU A 132 95.92 1.68 -22.86
N SER A 133 96.49 0.88 -23.76
CA SER A 133 96.03 -0.49 -24.03
C SER A 133 96.24 -1.42 -22.83
N VAL A 134 97.35 -1.27 -22.09
CA VAL A 134 97.61 -1.98 -20.84
C VAL A 134 96.65 -1.52 -19.75
N HIS A 135 96.39 -0.21 -19.63
CA HIS A 135 95.42 0.30 -18.66
C HIS A 135 94.00 -0.21 -18.93
N ARG A 136 93.56 -0.21 -20.20
CA ARG A 136 92.28 -0.80 -20.62
C ARG A 136 92.22 -2.30 -20.34
N PHE A 137 93.31 -3.03 -20.55
CA PHE A 137 93.37 -4.46 -20.21
C PHE A 137 93.22 -4.71 -18.71
N VAL A 138 93.90 -3.91 -17.87
CA VAL A 138 93.77 -3.99 -16.41
C VAL A 138 92.36 -3.64 -15.95
N GLN A 139 91.73 -2.60 -16.51
CA GLN A 139 90.34 -2.26 -16.21
C GLN A 139 89.37 -3.38 -16.59
N ASN A 140 89.50 -3.93 -17.81
CA ASN A 140 88.67 -5.04 -18.26
C ASN A 140 88.82 -6.28 -17.37
N GLU A 141 90.04 -6.57 -16.88
CA GLU A 141 90.27 -7.70 -15.99
C GLU A 141 89.67 -7.46 -14.59
N ASN A 142 89.70 -6.21 -14.10
CA ASN A 142 89.01 -5.82 -12.86
C ASN A 142 87.48 -5.94 -13.01
N ASP A 143 86.91 -5.45 -14.10
CA ASP A 143 85.48 -5.58 -14.41
C ASP A 143 85.08 -7.06 -14.51
N ARG A 144 85.93 -7.89 -15.14
CA ARG A 144 85.72 -9.34 -15.22
C ARG A 144 85.72 -9.97 -13.83
N CYS A 145 86.66 -9.58 -12.97
CA CYS A 145 86.75 -10.03 -11.58
C CYS A 145 85.47 -9.67 -10.80
N ASP A 146 84.98 -8.44 -10.95
CA ASP A 146 83.77 -7.98 -10.27
C ASP A 146 82.50 -8.66 -10.80
N LEU A 147 82.39 -8.88 -12.12
CA LEU A 147 81.32 -9.69 -12.70
C LEU A 147 81.30 -11.12 -12.15
N VAL A 148 82.48 -11.73 -11.92
CA VAL A 148 82.56 -13.06 -11.29
C VAL A 148 82.06 -13.02 -9.84
N LYS A 149 82.47 -12.01 -9.06
CA LYS A 149 81.99 -11.83 -7.67
C LYS A 149 80.48 -11.65 -7.63
N ASP A 150 79.93 -10.82 -8.51
CA ASP A 150 78.49 -10.55 -8.59
C ASP A 150 77.70 -11.76 -9.08
N LYS A 151 78.25 -12.55 -10.01
CA LYS A 151 77.67 -13.85 -10.40
C LYS A 151 77.54 -14.78 -9.20
N GLU A 152 78.57 -14.89 -8.36
CA GLU A 152 78.52 -15.77 -7.18
C GLU A 152 77.57 -15.22 -6.10
N ARG A 153 77.56 -13.90 -5.85
CA ARG A 153 76.57 -13.25 -4.98
C ARG A 153 75.14 -13.52 -5.46
N ASN A 154 74.87 -13.32 -6.74
CA ASN A 154 73.56 -13.56 -7.34
C ASN A 154 73.14 -15.03 -7.25
N LYS A 155 74.08 -15.96 -7.41
CA LYS A 155 73.82 -17.39 -7.23
C LYS A 155 73.42 -17.72 -5.79
N ILE A 156 74.05 -17.11 -4.79
CA ILE A 156 73.67 -17.27 -3.38
C ILE A 156 72.28 -16.67 -3.13
N ILE A 157 72.01 -15.46 -3.62
CA ILE A 157 70.71 -14.79 -3.49
C ILE A 157 69.60 -15.63 -4.10
N ARG A 158 69.80 -16.15 -5.33
CA ARG A 158 68.83 -17.04 -6.00
C ARG A 158 68.56 -18.30 -5.18
N LYS A 159 69.60 -18.93 -4.61
CA LYS A 159 69.44 -20.09 -3.73
C LYS A 159 68.64 -19.73 -2.47
N ASN A 160 68.90 -18.58 -1.86
CA ASN A 160 68.19 -18.14 -0.65
C ASN A 160 66.72 -17.78 -0.93
N LEU A 161 66.44 -17.06 -2.02
CA LEU A 161 65.08 -16.75 -2.46
C LEU A 161 64.29 -18.02 -2.80
N ALA A 162 64.92 -18.99 -3.47
CA ALA A 162 64.28 -20.28 -3.76
C ALA A 162 63.94 -21.04 -2.47
N LYS A 163 64.81 -21.01 -1.45
CA LYS A 163 64.54 -21.57 -0.13
C LYS A 163 63.38 -20.85 0.56
N GLN A 164 63.37 -19.52 0.57
CA GLN A 164 62.29 -18.72 1.16
C GLN A 164 60.94 -19.00 0.49
N LEU A 165 60.90 -19.05 -0.84
CA LEU A 165 59.68 -19.42 -1.59
C LEU A 165 59.18 -20.81 -1.21
N ARG A 166 60.09 -21.79 -1.07
CA ARG A 166 59.71 -23.15 -0.64
C ARG A 166 59.14 -23.14 0.78
N LEU A 167 59.77 -22.41 1.70
CA LEU A 167 59.30 -22.28 3.09
C LEU A 167 57.94 -21.59 3.16
N GLN A 168 57.73 -20.48 2.44
CA GLN A 168 56.45 -19.79 2.37
C GLN A 168 55.35 -20.67 1.78
N ARG A 169 55.62 -21.41 0.69
CA ARG A 169 54.65 -22.38 0.13
C ARG A 169 54.27 -23.47 1.14
N CYS A 170 55.25 -23.99 1.89
CA CYS A 170 54.99 -24.96 2.94
C CYS A 170 54.12 -24.35 4.05
N HIS A 171 54.48 -23.13 4.50
CA HIS A 171 53.74 -22.41 5.52
C HIS A 171 52.28 -22.15 5.11
N PHE A 172 52.04 -21.64 3.90
CA PHE A 172 50.70 -21.39 3.40
C PHE A 172 49.89 -22.68 3.27
N LYS A 173 50.52 -23.80 2.89
CA LYS A 173 49.84 -25.09 2.83
C LYS A 173 49.36 -25.56 4.21
N VAL A 174 50.17 -25.37 5.25
CA VAL A 174 49.79 -25.69 6.64
C VAL A 174 48.67 -24.77 7.12
N GLN A 175 48.81 -23.45 6.94
CA GLN A 175 47.76 -22.50 7.31
C GLN A 175 46.43 -22.79 6.60
N LEU A 176 46.47 -23.13 5.31
CA LEU A 176 45.28 -23.48 4.56
C LEU A 176 44.62 -24.74 5.13
N HIS A 177 45.41 -25.76 5.49
CA HIS A 177 44.88 -26.96 6.13
C HIS A 177 44.26 -26.65 7.51
N ASP A 178 44.89 -25.81 8.32
CA ASP A 178 44.36 -25.42 9.63
C ASP A 178 43.06 -24.63 9.51
N ILE A 179 42.98 -23.68 8.56
CA ILE A 179 41.77 -22.90 8.28
C ILE A 179 40.67 -23.82 7.76
N ASN A 180 40.97 -24.71 6.82
CA ASN A 180 39.98 -25.65 6.30
C ASN A 180 39.46 -26.57 7.41
N GLY A 181 40.33 -27.06 8.30
CA GLY A 181 39.92 -27.82 9.47
C GLY A 181 39.03 -27.02 10.42
N ALA A 182 39.30 -25.73 10.62
CA ALA A 182 38.45 -24.85 11.42
C ALA A 182 37.08 -24.63 10.76
N VAL A 183 37.03 -24.46 9.44
CA VAL A 183 35.78 -24.32 8.67
C VAL A 183 34.95 -25.59 8.77
N GLU A 184 35.54 -26.76 8.54
CA GLU A 184 34.84 -28.05 8.67
C GLU A 184 34.28 -28.27 10.09
N ASN A 185 35.03 -27.87 11.12
CA ASN A 185 34.54 -27.96 12.49
C ASN A 185 33.36 -27.03 12.74
N LEU A 186 33.41 -25.79 12.23
CA LEU A 186 32.30 -24.84 12.35
C LEU A 186 31.06 -25.35 11.60
N GLU A 187 31.21 -25.88 10.39
CA GLU A 187 30.13 -26.51 9.63
C GLU A 187 29.48 -27.64 10.42
N ARG A 188 30.28 -28.57 10.98
CA ARG A 188 29.75 -29.63 11.85
C ARG A 188 29.00 -29.10 13.06
N THR A 189 29.49 -28.05 13.72
CA THR A 189 28.77 -27.46 14.87
C THR A 189 27.45 -26.81 14.48
N ILE A 190 27.35 -26.28 13.26
CA ILE A 190 26.10 -25.72 12.73
C ILE A 190 25.12 -26.86 12.41
N ASP A 191 25.60 -27.90 11.73
CA ASP A 191 24.80 -29.08 11.37
C ASP A 191 24.27 -29.80 12.62
N ASP A 192 25.09 -29.93 13.67
CA ASP A 192 24.69 -30.51 14.96
C ASP A 192 23.66 -29.64 15.69
N ALA A 193 23.72 -28.31 15.52
CA ALA A 193 22.79 -27.38 16.16
C ALA A 193 21.45 -27.24 15.41
N GLN A 194 21.42 -27.44 14.10
CA GLN A 194 20.22 -27.36 13.27
C GLN A 194 19.03 -28.20 13.79
N PRO A 195 19.16 -29.52 14.07
CA PRO A 195 18.04 -30.32 14.55
C PRO A 195 17.53 -29.82 15.92
N MET A 196 18.41 -29.28 16.76
CA MET A 196 17.99 -28.68 18.04
C MET A 196 17.13 -27.44 17.80
N PHE A 197 17.48 -26.58 16.84
CA PHE A 197 16.66 -25.42 16.48
C PHE A 197 15.30 -25.83 15.92
N GLU A 198 15.26 -26.84 15.05
CA GLU A 198 14.00 -27.35 14.49
C GLU A 198 13.07 -27.95 15.56
N VAL A 199 13.63 -28.73 16.50
CA VAL A 199 12.85 -29.31 17.61
C VAL A 199 12.34 -28.22 18.53
N LYS A 200 13.18 -27.23 18.88
CA LYS A 200 12.77 -26.07 19.68
C LYS A 200 11.69 -25.25 18.98
N GLY A 201 11.81 -25.03 17.67
CA GLY A 201 10.81 -24.35 16.85
C GLY A 201 9.46 -25.07 16.91
N ARG A 202 9.43 -26.37 16.59
CA ARG A 202 8.22 -27.20 16.67
C ARG A 202 7.60 -27.21 18.07
N TYR A 203 8.42 -27.25 19.11
CA TYR A 203 7.94 -27.20 20.49
C TYR A 203 7.25 -25.87 20.81
N ILE A 204 7.85 -24.74 20.42
CA ILE A 204 7.27 -23.41 20.63
C ILE A 204 5.95 -23.27 19.87
N ASP A 205 5.89 -23.71 18.62
CA ASP A 205 4.67 -23.65 17.80
C ASP A 205 3.54 -24.49 18.42
N ASN A 206 3.84 -25.74 18.78
CA ASN A 206 2.86 -26.62 19.42
C ASN A 206 2.40 -26.09 20.78
N TRP A 207 3.32 -25.50 21.56
CA TRP A 207 3.00 -24.86 22.83
C TRP A 207 2.06 -23.67 22.63
N GLN A 208 2.31 -22.84 21.62
CA GLN A 208 1.46 -21.71 21.29
C GLN A 208 0.07 -22.15 20.83
N VAL A 209 -0.01 -23.16 19.96
CA VAL A 209 -1.28 -23.75 19.51
C VAL A 209 -2.08 -24.26 20.72
N ALA A 210 -1.49 -25.12 21.56
CA ALA A 210 -2.14 -25.67 22.74
C ALA A 210 -2.61 -24.56 23.70
N ARG A 211 -1.82 -23.49 23.87
CA ARG A 211 -2.19 -22.33 24.68
C ARG A 211 -3.41 -21.60 24.09
N THR A 212 -3.43 -21.36 22.79
CA THR A 212 -4.57 -20.71 22.12
C THR A 212 -5.84 -21.55 22.19
N GLU A 213 -5.74 -22.86 21.98
CA GLU A 213 -6.86 -23.80 22.14
C GLU A 213 -7.40 -23.79 23.58
N GLN A 214 -6.52 -23.83 24.57
CA GLN A 214 -6.92 -23.76 25.98
C GLN A 214 -7.64 -22.44 26.30
N HIS A 215 -7.15 -21.32 25.78
CA HIS A 215 -7.82 -20.02 25.95
C HIS A 215 -9.18 -20.00 25.28
N SER A 216 -9.28 -20.48 24.04
CA SER A 216 -10.54 -20.58 23.30
C SER A 216 -11.57 -21.41 24.06
N LEU A 217 -11.19 -22.58 24.57
CA LEU A 217 -12.06 -23.43 25.39
C LEU A 217 -12.47 -22.75 26.70
N LYS A 218 -11.55 -22.07 27.40
CA LYS A 218 -11.86 -21.33 28.62
C LYS A 218 -12.86 -20.20 28.37
N ILE A 219 -12.72 -19.47 27.26
CA ILE A 219 -13.64 -18.41 26.85
C ILE A 219 -15.00 -19.03 26.53
N ALA A 220 -15.05 -20.05 25.67
CA ALA A 220 -16.28 -20.74 25.30
C ALA A 220 -17.04 -21.27 26.53
N ASN A 221 -16.34 -21.88 27.49
CA ASN A 221 -16.97 -22.37 28.72
C ASN A 221 -17.55 -21.25 29.58
N LYS A 222 -16.85 -20.10 29.68
CA LYS A 222 -17.35 -18.93 30.41
C LYS A 222 -18.53 -18.26 29.71
N GLU A 223 -18.54 -18.24 28.38
CA GLU A 223 -19.60 -17.63 27.57
C GLU A 223 -20.83 -18.52 27.43
N ASN A 224 -20.68 -19.84 27.46
CA ASN A 224 -21.79 -20.77 27.28
C ASN A 224 -22.90 -20.61 28.34
N ILE A 225 -22.54 -20.42 29.61
CA ILE A 225 -23.52 -20.26 30.71
C ILE A 225 -24.42 -19.01 30.51
N PRO A 226 -23.87 -17.79 30.34
CA PRO A 226 -24.69 -16.62 30.07
C PRO A 226 -25.41 -16.73 28.72
N ARG A 227 -24.79 -17.34 27.69
CA ARG A 227 -25.44 -17.56 26.39
C ARG A 227 -26.69 -18.44 26.49
N LEU A 228 -26.63 -19.54 27.24
CA LEU A 228 -27.79 -20.39 27.49
C LEU A 228 -28.87 -19.64 28.30
N SER A 229 -28.46 -18.83 29.27
CA SER A 229 -29.39 -18.01 30.07
C SER A 229 -30.10 -16.97 29.20
N ILE A 230 -29.37 -16.25 28.35
CA ILE A 230 -29.91 -15.29 27.38
C ILE A 230 -30.89 -15.99 26.45
N ASN A 231 -30.54 -17.15 25.89
CA ASN A 231 -31.45 -17.91 25.03
C ASN A 231 -32.73 -18.34 25.76
N ARG A 232 -32.63 -18.75 27.03
CA ARG A 232 -33.80 -19.09 27.84
C ARG A 232 -34.72 -17.89 28.04
N PHE A 233 -34.16 -16.71 28.37
CA PHE A 233 -34.96 -15.49 28.53
C PHE A 233 -35.58 -15.03 27.21
N ARG A 234 -34.83 -15.15 26.11
CA ARG A 234 -35.35 -14.86 24.76
C ARG A 234 -36.56 -15.73 24.42
N GLN A 235 -36.49 -17.04 24.64
CA GLN A 235 -37.62 -17.94 24.39
C GLN A 235 -38.84 -17.60 25.26
N LYS A 236 -38.62 -17.23 26.53
CA LYS A 236 -39.71 -16.79 27.41
C LYS A 236 -40.36 -15.50 26.91
N TYR A 237 -39.53 -14.53 26.51
CA TYR A 237 -40.00 -13.26 25.98
C TYR A 237 -40.82 -13.45 24.69
N GLU A 238 -40.31 -14.24 23.73
CA GLU A 238 -41.02 -14.57 22.49
C GLU A 238 -42.37 -15.26 22.78
N HIS A 239 -42.43 -16.13 23.80
CA HIS A 239 -43.69 -16.75 24.21
C HIS A 239 -44.66 -15.76 24.87
N GLU A 240 -44.18 -14.90 25.76
CA GLU A 240 -44.99 -13.84 26.38
C GLU A 240 -45.56 -12.88 25.33
N GLU A 241 -44.76 -12.53 24.33
CA GLU A 241 -45.18 -11.69 23.20
C GLU A 241 -46.30 -12.37 22.39
N GLN A 242 -46.16 -13.66 22.07
CA GLN A 242 -47.21 -14.42 21.38
C GLN A 242 -48.52 -14.48 22.18
N VAL A 243 -48.44 -14.75 23.48
CA VAL A 243 -49.61 -14.77 24.37
C VAL A 243 -50.25 -13.37 24.44
N HIS A 244 -49.44 -12.32 24.54
CA HIS A 244 -49.93 -10.94 24.57
C HIS A 244 -50.66 -10.58 23.28
N CYS A 245 -50.10 -10.91 22.10
CA CYS A 245 -50.76 -10.71 20.82
C CYS A 245 -52.10 -11.44 20.74
N GLU A 246 -52.19 -12.67 21.26
CA GLU A 246 -53.44 -13.43 21.27
C GLU A 246 -54.48 -12.81 22.21
N ILE A 247 -54.08 -12.35 23.40
CA ILE A 247 -54.97 -11.63 24.31
C ILE A 247 -55.50 -10.34 23.66
N LEU A 248 -54.64 -9.57 23.01
CA LEU A 248 -55.06 -8.37 22.28
C LEU A 248 -56.04 -8.72 21.15
N ARG A 249 -55.78 -9.79 20.41
CA ARG A 249 -56.68 -10.26 19.35
C ARG A 249 -58.05 -10.63 19.88
N LEU A 250 -58.12 -11.42 20.96
CA LEU A 250 -59.37 -11.81 21.61
C LEU A 250 -60.13 -10.62 22.17
N THR A 251 -59.43 -9.70 22.84
CA THR A 251 -60.01 -8.45 23.36
C THR A 251 -60.59 -7.61 22.23
N THR A 252 -59.87 -7.49 21.11
CA THR A 252 -60.35 -6.78 19.93
C THR A 252 -61.63 -7.41 19.38
N ILE A 253 -61.69 -8.74 19.26
CA ILE A 253 -62.89 -9.46 18.82
C ILE A 253 -64.07 -9.17 19.75
N GLN A 254 -63.87 -9.25 21.08
CA GLN A 254 -64.92 -8.95 22.06
C GLN A 254 -65.44 -7.52 21.94
N ILE A 255 -64.54 -6.53 21.79
CA ILE A 255 -64.92 -5.13 21.57
C ILE A 255 -65.78 -5.02 20.31
N THR A 256 -65.37 -5.63 19.20
CA THR A 256 -66.14 -5.58 17.94
C THR A 256 -67.50 -6.25 18.06
N GLU A 257 -67.61 -7.35 18.81
CA GLU A 257 -68.88 -8.04 19.05
C GLU A 257 -69.83 -7.18 19.88
N ILE A 258 -69.33 -6.55 20.96
CA ILE A 258 -70.13 -5.63 21.78
C ILE A 258 -70.59 -4.41 20.95
N LEU A 259 -69.71 -3.85 20.11
CA LEU A 259 -70.09 -2.75 19.22
C LEU A 259 -71.20 -3.16 18.24
N SER A 260 -71.12 -4.36 17.67
CA SER A 260 -72.18 -4.89 16.81
C SER A 260 -73.51 -5.10 17.57
N GLN A 261 -73.45 -5.56 18.82
CA GLN A 261 -74.66 -5.67 19.65
C GLN A 261 -75.27 -4.30 19.97
N ILE A 262 -74.44 -3.29 20.24
CA ILE A 262 -74.89 -1.91 20.44
C ILE A 262 -75.57 -1.38 19.17
N GLU A 263 -74.98 -1.60 17.99
CA GLU A 263 -75.55 -1.20 16.71
C GLU A 263 -76.94 -1.83 16.48
N VAL A 264 -77.10 -3.13 16.76
CA VAL A 264 -78.41 -3.81 16.68
C VAL A 264 -79.44 -3.20 17.65
N ILE A 265 -79.01 -2.84 18.85
CA ILE A 265 -79.89 -2.22 19.84
C ILE A 265 -80.27 -0.80 19.40
N MET A 266 -79.33 -0.02 18.86
CA MET A 266 -79.57 1.32 18.31
C MET A 266 -80.59 1.26 17.16
N ASP A 267 -80.39 0.36 16.19
CA ASP A 267 -81.33 0.14 15.08
C ASP A 267 -82.74 -0.21 15.55
N LYS A 268 -82.84 -0.98 16.64
CA LYS A 268 -84.13 -1.31 17.24
C LYS A 268 -84.78 -0.07 17.87
N TYR A 269 -84.02 0.70 18.64
CA TYR A 269 -84.53 1.92 19.26
C TYR A 269 -85.00 2.94 18.22
N ASP A 270 -84.26 3.11 17.13
CA ASP A 270 -84.65 4.00 16.04
C ASP A 270 -85.97 3.55 15.40
N LYS A 271 -86.13 2.26 15.10
CA LYS A 271 -87.40 1.70 14.58
C LYS A 271 -88.56 1.85 15.56
N ASP A 272 -88.32 1.60 16.85
CA ASP A 272 -89.34 1.75 17.89
C ASP A 272 -89.75 3.22 18.04
N LEU A 273 -88.79 4.16 17.95
CA LEU A 273 -89.05 5.60 17.96
C LEU A 273 -89.86 6.05 16.75
N GLU A 274 -89.47 5.63 15.54
CA GLU A 274 -90.22 5.89 14.30
C GLU A 274 -91.66 5.37 14.39
N ASN A 275 -91.84 4.16 14.92
CA ASN A 275 -93.17 3.58 15.13
C ASN A 275 -94.01 4.38 16.13
N ILE A 276 -93.42 4.80 17.26
CA ILE A 276 -94.12 5.62 18.27
C ILE A 276 -94.49 6.98 17.68
N GLU A 277 -93.57 7.63 16.96
CA GLU A 277 -93.83 8.92 16.31
C GLU A 277 -94.95 8.78 15.28
N LEU A 278 -94.94 7.74 14.46
CA LEU A 278 -96.02 7.44 13.51
C LEU A 278 -97.37 7.25 14.23
N GLN A 279 -97.39 6.53 15.36
CA GLN A 279 -98.60 6.36 16.17
C GLN A 279 -99.10 7.69 16.75
N ILE A 280 -98.19 8.55 17.22
CA ILE A 280 -98.52 9.90 17.70
C ILE A 280 -99.12 10.72 16.57
N GLN A 281 -98.52 10.73 15.38
CA GLN A 281 -99.03 11.45 14.21
C GLN A 281 -100.42 10.96 13.80
N ILE A 282 -100.65 9.64 13.77
CA ILE A 282 -101.97 9.05 13.47
C ILE A 282 -103.01 9.52 14.51
N ARG A 283 -102.68 9.46 15.81
CA ARG A 283 -103.59 9.91 16.88
C ARG A 283 -103.88 11.41 16.80
N LYS A 284 -102.85 12.22 16.49
CA LYS A 284 -102.96 13.67 16.31
C LYS A 284 -103.89 14.00 15.14
N ASN A 285 -103.74 13.32 14.00
CA ASN A 285 -104.64 13.47 12.85
C ASN A 285 -106.08 13.08 13.22
N LYS A 286 -106.29 11.93 13.88
CA LYS A 286 -107.63 11.53 14.37
C LYS A 286 -108.25 12.57 15.31
N TYR A 287 -107.44 13.17 16.18
CA TYR A 287 -107.90 14.24 17.07
C TYR A 287 -108.30 15.49 16.29
N TYR A 288 -107.49 15.92 15.32
CA TYR A 288 -107.85 17.05 14.44
C TYR A 288 -109.12 16.78 13.64
N ASP A 289 -109.28 15.58 13.07
CA ASP A 289 -110.50 15.18 12.35
C ASP A 289 -111.74 15.23 13.26
N MET A 290 -111.62 14.77 14.51
CA MET A 290 -112.69 14.83 15.49
C MET A 290 -113.03 16.27 15.87
N CYS A 291 -112.03 17.13 16.11
CA CYS A 291 -112.22 18.55 16.37
C CYS A 291 -112.90 19.26 15.20
N ASN A 292 -112.48 18.99 13.96
CA ASN A 292 -113.10 19.54 12.75
C ASN A 292 -114.57 19.12 12.65
N LYS A 293 -114.87 17.82 12.83
CA LYS A 293 -116.26 17.33 12.85
C LYS A 293 -117.10 18.00 13.93
N LYS A 294 -116.53 18.21 15.13
CA LYS A 294 -117.22 18.91 16.23
C LYS A 294 -117.52 20.36 15.83
N MET A 295 -116.55 21.06 15.27
CA MET A 295 -116.71 22.44 14.81
C MET A 295 -117.78 22.53 13.71
N ASP A 296 -117.79 21.61 12.75
CA ASP A 296 -118.82 21.54 11.70
C ASP A 296 -120.22 21.31 12.29
N MET A 297 -120.35 20.44 13.29
CA MET A 297 -121.61 20.19 13.99
C MET A 297 -122.07 21.39 14.81
N GLU A 298 -121.17 22.08 15.51
CA GLU A 298 -121.46 23.33 16.25
C GLU A 298 -121.95 24.42 15.28
N GLN A 299 -121.31 24.60 14.13
CA GLN A 299 -121.76 25.52 13.09
C GLN A 299 -123.14 25.13 12.53
N MET A 300 -123.40 23.84 12.32
CA MET A 300 -124.72 23.37 11.88
C MET A 300 -125.80 23.59 12.95
N LEU A 301 -125.49 23.39 14.23
CA LEU A 301 -126.40 23.70 15.34
C LEU A 301 -126.67 25.18 15.44
N GLU A 302 -125.64 26.03 15.38
CA GLU A 302 -125.80 27.50 15.41
C GLU A 302 -126.69 27.98 14.26
N LYS A 303 -126.46 27.47 13.04
CA LYS A 303 -127.34 27.73 11.88
C LYS A 303 -128.78 27.30 12.15
N ARG A 304 -129.00 26.09 12.70
CA ARG A 304 -130.33 25.58 13.03
C ARG A 304 -131.02 26.40 14.13
N ASP A 305 -130.31 26.76 15.19
CA ASP A 305 -130.80 27.60 16.28
C ASP A 305 -131.19 28.99 15.77
N ALA A 306 -130.39 29.59 14.89
CA ALA A 306 -130.74 30.84 14.23
C ALA A 306 -132.03 30.70 13.42
N THR A 307 -132.18 29.63 12.62
CA THR A 307 -133.43 29.38 11.88
C THR A 307 -134.64 29.16 12.81
N MET A 308 -134.46 28.43 13.92
CA MET A 308 -135.53 28.18 14.90
C MET A 308 -135.94 29.47 15.61
N LYS A 309 -134.98 30.28 16.08
CA LYS A 309 -135.25 31.59 16.70
C LYS A 309 -135.96 32.52 15.73
N ASN A 310 -135.55 32.55 14.46
CA ASN A 310 -136.23 33.33 13.42
C ASN A 310 -137.67 32.84 13.20
N TRP A 311 -137.91 31.52 13.25
CA TRP A 311 -139.26 30.95 13.14
C TRP A 311 -140.15 31.26 14.35
N ILE A 312 -139.61 31.18 15.57
CA ILE A 312 -140.32 31.57 16.80
C ILE A 312 -140.66 33.06 16.77
N LYS A 313 -139.70 33.93 16.46
CA LYS A 313 -139.95 35.37 16.29
C LYS A 313 -141.03 35.64 15.25
N PHE A 314 -140.97 34.98 14.09
CA PHE A 314 -142.01 35.09 13.08
C PHE A 314 -143.40 34.66 13.59
N LYS A 315 -143.48 33.63 14.43
CA LYS A 315 -144.72 33.20 15.09
C LYS A 315 -145.21 34.22 16.13
N GLU A 316 -144.32 34.74 16.97
CA GLU A 316 -144.62 35.76 17.99
C GLU A 316 -145.10 37.06 17.33
N ASP A 317 -144.38 37.56 16.33
CA ASP A 317 -144.78 38.75 15.56
C ASP A 317 -146.16 38.56 14.93
N ARG A 318 -146.41 37.38 14.36
CA ARG A 318 -147.72 37.02 13.80
C ARG A 318 -148.82 36.99 14.87
N GLU A 319 -148.52 36.51 16.08
CA GLU A 319 -149.47 36.48 17.20
C GLU A 319 -149.71 37.87 17.78
N ILE A 320 -148.69 38.73 17.87
CA ILE A 320 -148.82 40.13 18.26
C ILE A 320 -149.72 40.87 17.28
N VAL A 321 -149.52 40.67 15.97
CA VAL A 321 -150.38 41.24 14.93
C VAL A 321 -151.81 40.72 15.06
N ARG A 322 -152.00 39.42 15.35
CA ARG A 322 -153.32 38.82 15.59
C ARG A 322 -154.02 39.46 16.80
N LEU A 323 -153.33 39.57 17.94
CA LEU A 323 -153.83 40.19 19.16
C LEU A 323 -154.08 41.69 19.00
N TYR A 324 -153.24 42.41 18.25
CA TYR A 324 -153.45 43.82 17.93
C TYR A 324 -154.72 44.01 17.09
N ASN A 325 -154.90 43.20 16.04
CA ASN A 325 -156.11 43.22 15.22
C ASN A 325 -157.35 42.84 16.04
N GLU A 326 -157.26 41.84 16.92
CA GLU A 326 -158.34 41.46 17.82
C GLU A 326 -158.71 42.60 18.79
N LYS A 327 -157.72 43.24 19.42
CA LYS A 327 -157.93 44.45 20.26
C LYS A 327 -158.52 45.62 19.47
N MET A 328 -158.04 45.87 18.25
CA MET A 328 -158.53 46.93 17.38
C MET A 328 -159.99 46.68 16.98
N THR A 329 -160.34 45.45 16.59
CA THR A 329 -161.73 45.08 16.27
C THR A 329 -162.62 45.14 17.50
N ASN A 330 -162.18 44.68 18.68
CA ASN A 330 -162.93 44.82 19.93
C ASN A 330 -163.10 46.28 20.36
N ALA A 331 -162.07 47.11 20.23
CA ALA A 331 -162.17 48.54 20.48
C ALA A 331 -163.13 49.21 19.49
N ALA A 332 -163.09 48.83 18.22
CA ALA A 332 -164.06 49.28 17.21
C ALA A 332 -165.49 48.86 17.58
N TYR A 333 -165.71 47.61 18.04
CA TYR A 333 -167.01 47.15 18.52
C TYR A 333 -167.50 47.95 19.74
N ILE A 334 -166.62 48.26 20.71
CA ILE A 334 -166.95 49.08 21.90
C ILE A 334 -167.30 50.51 21.50
N ILE A 335 -166.50 51.15 20.63
CA ILE A 335 -166.78 52.50 20.13
C ILE A 335 -168.10 52.50 19.35
N GLN A 336 -168.35 51.49 18.52
CA GLN A 336 -169.58 51.37 17.76
C GLN A 336 -170.80 51.17 18.68
N ALA A 337 -170.68 50.35 19.73
CA ALA A 337 -171.71 50.17 20.75
C ALA A 337 -171.93 51.45 21.58
N TRP A 338 -170.86 52.17 21.93
CA TRP A 338 -170.92 53.44 22.65
C TRP A 338 -171.61 54.52 21.82
N TRP A 339 -171.24 54.69 20.55
CA TRP A 339 -171.90 55.61 19.62
C TRP A 339 -173.38 55.29 19.42
N ARG A 340 -173.73 54.00 19.25
CA ARG A 340 -175.14 53.59 19.20
C ARG A 340 -175.88 53.90 20.50
N GLY A 341 -175.26 53.69 21.66
CA GLY A 341 -175.84 54.02 22.97
C GLY A 341 -175.92 55.52 23.26
N LEU A 342 -175.07 56.35 22.64
CA LEU A 342 -175.11 57.81 22.73
C LEU A 342 -176.23 58.40 21.86
N LEU A 343 -176.39 57.88 20.64
CA LEU A 343 -177.46 58.28 19.71
C LEU A 343 -178.85 58.09 20.34
N VAL A 344 -179.06 56.99 21.06
CA VAL A 344 -180.32 56.71 21.76
C VAL A 344 -180.57 57.70 22.92
N ARG A 345 -179.52 58.11 23.65
CA ARG A 345 -179.66 58.96 24.86
C ARG A 345 -179.80 60.45 24.58
N LEU A 346 -179.11 60.98 23.57
CA LEU A 346 -179.22 62.38 23.17
C LEU A 346 -180.40 62.65 22.21
N HIS A 347 -181.24 61.65 21.92
CA HIS A 347 -182.42 61.78 21.07
C HIS A 347 -182.12 62.44 19.70
N LEU A 348 -180.93 62.18 19.16
CA LEU A 348 -180.45 62.69 17.87
C LEU A 348 -180.59 61.59 16.80
N GLY A 349 -181.16 61.95 15.65
CA GLY A 349 -181.52 61.00 14.58
C GLY A 349 -182.98 60.54 14.67
N PRO A 350 -183.32 59.34 14.19
CA PRO A 350 -184.72 58.90 13.96
C PRO A 350 -185.60 58.76 15.22
N TYR A 351 -185.15 59.24 16.39
CA TYR A 351 -185.80 59.11 17.70
C TYR A 351 -186.18 60.48 18.35
N ALA A 352 -186.22 61.58 17.60
CA ALA A 352 -186.61 62.92 18.11
C ALA A 352 -188.12 63.20 17.99
N VAL A 353 -188.76 63.66 19.08
CA VAL A 353 -190.21 63.92 19.19
C VAL A 353 -190.54 65.40 18.90
N LYS A 354 -191.53 65.71 18.02
CA LYS A 354 -192.07 67.07 17.78
C LYS A 354 -193.60 67.14 17.97
N LYS A 355 -194.04 68.26 18.58
CA LYS A 355 -195.42 68.69 18.93
C LYS A 355 -196.15 69.40 17.76
N GLU A 356 -197.48 69.39 17.75
CA GLU A 356 -198.36 70.17 16.84
C GLU A 356 -198.54 71.66 17.23
N LYS A 357 -198.63 72.56 16.22
CA LYS A 357 -199.54 73.74 16.14
C LYS A 357 -199.55 74.37 14.71
N LYS A 358 -200.65 75.06 14.39
CA LYS A 358 -201.30 75.36 13.09
C LYS A 358 -200.75 76.50 12.18
N LYS A 359 -201.07 76.37 10.86
CA LYS A 359 -201.43 77.38 9.81
C LYS A 359 -200.36 78.35 9.26
N LYS A 360 -199.97 78.22 7.96
CA LYS A 360 -200.47 78.95 6.76
C LYS A 360 -199.48 78.91 5.56
N GLN A 361 -200.09 78.77 4.37
CA GLN A 361 -199.76 79.35 3.04
C GLN A 361 -198.72 78.72 2.08
N LYS A 362 -199.26 78.54 0.86
CA LYS A 362 -198.74 78.02 -0.42
C LYS A 362 -197.54 78.79 -1.00
N LYS A 363 -196.66 78.07 -1.71
CA LYS A 363 -196.33 78.16 -3.15
C LYS A 363 -195.16 77.19 -3.46
N ILE A 364 -195.30 76.21 -4.37
CA ILE A 364 -194.96 76.27 -5.81
C ILE A 364 -193.46 76.65 -5.97
N ARG A 365 -192.56 75.83 -6.54
CA ARG A 365 -192.52 75.37 -7.95
C ARG A 365 -191.33 74.41 -8.16
N ILE A 366 -191.54 73.50 -9.13
CA ILE A 366 -190.60 72.74 -9.99
C ILE A 366 -189.68 71.73 -9.31
#